data_AF-A0A831X8N6-F1
#
_entry.id   AF-A0A831X8N6-F1
#
_cell.length_a   1.000
_cell.length_b   1.000
_cell.length_c   1.000
_cell.angle_alpha   90.00
_cell.angle_beta   90.00
_cell.angle_gamma   90.00
#
_symmetry.space_group_name_H-M   'P 1'
#
loop_
_entity.id
_entity.type
_entity.pdbx_description
1 polymer ?
#
loop_
_entity_poly.entity_id
_entity_poly.type
_entity_poly.pdbx_seq_one_letter_code
_entity_poly.pdbx_strand_id
1 'polypeptide(L)'
;MGSEEGCWTDWFTLVRFPIAKVRVEEQVLFFAPTRRVGSLGELYSVLREDVWRVAGSRGVFEACFSGEVRLFDYFTGEELPVEVRLLSAECGWRGWREKGRGVPVRFKVVLRDRLWRREREVEVSGVLEVYSTRAEVRVLPSPGGLGYREEALVGGRKFVRTLSLFAATNEPFTPWDDDLARELREQLSSGKPAPRAKRGKRERTLSGYIDLGFFLRG
;
A
#
# COMPACT_ATOMS: atom_id res chain seq x y z
N MET A 1 -2.95 34.03 -20.46
CA MET A 1 -2.37 34.15 -19.11
C MET A 1 -1.23 33.16 -19.04
N GLY A 2 0.00 33.67 -18.87
CA GLY A 2 1.23 32.91 -19.04
C GLY A 2 1.34 31.74 -18.08
N SER A 3 1.51 30.54 -18.63
CA SER A 3 1.95 29.37 -17.88
C SER A 3 3.43 29.55 -17.56
N GLU A 4 3.72 30.13 -16.39
CA GLU A 4 5.04 29.93 -15.81
C GLU A 4 5.24 28.41 -15.70
N GLU A 5 6.29 27.91 -16.37
CA GLU A 5 6.87 26.61 -16.09
C GLU A 5 7.34 26.64 -14.63
N GLY A 6 6.41 26.32 -13.73
CA GLY A 6 6.62 26.44 -12.30
C GLY A 6 7.52 25.32 -11.83
N CYS A 7 8.79 25.64 -11.64
CA CYS A 7 9.64 24.91 -10.72
C CYS A 7 9.65 25.65 -9.38
N TRP A 8 9.22 25.00 -8.32
CA TRP A 8 9.30 25.56 -6.96
C TRP A 8 9.62 24.48 -5.94
N THR A 9 10.01 24.92 -4.74
CA THR A 9 10.21 24.03 -3.61
C THR A 9 8.98 24.01 -2.71
N ASP A 10 8.40 22.84 -2.47
CA ASP A 10 7.23 22.65 -1.61
C ASP A 10 7.51 21.64 -0.50
N TRP A 11 6.64 21.61 0.51
CA TRP A 11 6.60 20.50 1.46
C TRP A 11 5.99 19.27 0.81
N PHE A 12 6.62 18.12 1.05
CA PHE A 12 6.22 16.85 0.49
C PHE A 12 6.31 15.77 1.56
N THR A 13 5.18 15.14 1.87
CA THR A 13 5.12 14.02 2.80
C THR A 13 5.25 12.72 2.03
N LEU A 14 6.30 11.97 2.35
CA LEU A 14 6.50 10.60 1.89
C LEU A 14 5.92 9.63 2.90
N VAL A 15 5.29 8.58 2.39
CA VAL A 15 4.86 7.44 3.17
C VAL A 15 5.41 6.17 2.55
N ARG A 16 6.06 5.36 3.38
CA ARG A 16 6.57 4.05 3.04
C ARG A 16 5.77 3.01 3.79
N PHE A 17 5.09 2.15 3.03
CA PHE A 17 4.20 1.13 3.55
C PHE A 17 4.86 -0.24 3.52
N PRO A 18 4.79 -1.00 4.63
CA PRO A 18 5.17 -2.39 4.63
C PRO A 18 4.09 -3.20 3.90
N ILE A 19 4.49 -4.02 2.94
CA ILE A 19 3.60 -4.94 2.21
C ILE A 19 4.07 -6.37 2.47
N ALA A 20 3.24 -7.20 3.08
CA ALA A 20 3.56 -8.62 3.25
C ALA A 20 3.26 -9.38 1.96
N LYS A 21 4.26 -10.09 1.43
CA LYS A 21 4.13 -11.02 0.32
C LYS A 21 4.21 -12.45 0.86
N VAL A 22 3.19 -13.25 0.59
CA VAL A 22 3.16 -14.68 0.92
C VAL A 22 3.04 -15.48 -0.37
N ARG A 23 3.94 -16.44 -0.58
CA ARG A 23 3.96 -17.31 -1.76
C ARG A 23 3.88 -18.77 -1.33
N VAL A 24 2.98 -19.53 -1.95
CA VAL A 24 2.87 -20.99 -1.83
C VAL A 24 2.83 -21.56 -3.24
N GLU A 25 3.94 -22.18 -3.67
CA GLU A 25 4.21 -22.49 -5.09
C GLU A 25 3.91 -21.29 -6.01
N GLU A 26 2.89 -21.40 -6.86
CA GLU A 26 2.48 -20.39 -7.84
C GLU A 26 1.44 -19.40 -7.29
N GLN A 27 0.93 -19.63 -6.08
CA GLN A 27 -0.06 -18.75 -5.46
C GLN A 27 0.63 -17.65 -4.67
N VAL A 28 0.47 -16.41 -5.11
CA VAL A 28 1.04 -15.24 -4.44
C VAL A 28 -0.06 -14.33 -3.90
N LEU A 29 0.10 -13.93 -2.64
CA LEU A 29 -0.78 -13.04 -1.91
C LEU A 29 0.01 -11.81 -1.44
N PHE A 30 -0.55 -10.62 -1.65
CA PHE A 30 0.00 -9.37 -1.15
C PHE A 30 -0.95 -8.74 -0.14
N PHE A 31 -0.42 -8.30 0.99
CA PHE A 31 -1.19 -7.68 2.07
C PHE A 31 -0.61 -6.31 2.39
N ALA A 32 -1.41 -5.28 2.17
CA ALA A 32 -1.22 -3.97 2.78
C ALA A 32 -1.77 -3.99 4.22
N PRO A 33 -1.39 -3.04 5.08
CA PRO A 33 -1.79 -3.04 6.48
C PRO A 33 -3.30 -3.23 6.72
N THR A 34 -4.18 -2.66 5.88
CA THR A 34 -5.64 -2.80 6.11
C THR A 34 -6.35 -3.83 5.24
N ARG A 35 -5.75 -4.29 4.14
CA ARG A 35 -6.38 -5.26 3.22
C ARG A 35 -5.39 -5.99 2.34
N ARG A 36 -5.88 -7.09 1.75
CA ARG A 36 -5.20 -7.76 0.65
C ARG A 36 -5.26 -6.91 -0.62
N VAL A 37 -4.18 -6.92 -1.38
CA VAL A 37 -4.03 -6.19 -2.64
C VAL A 37 -4.00 -7.20 -3.78
N GLY A 38 -4.88 -7.03 -4.76
CA GLY A 38 -4.95 -7.84 -5.97
C GLY A 38 -4.42 -7.14 -7.23
N SER A 39 -4.19 -5.83 -7.18
CA SER A 39 -3.67 -5.07 -8.32
C SER A 39 -2.91 -3.81 -7.89
N LEU A 40 -2.17 -3.19 -8.81
CA LEU A 40 -1.50 -1.92 -8.56
C LEU A 40 -2.44 -0.74 -8.37
N GLY A 41 -3.51 -0.67 -9.16
CA GLY A 41 -4.51 0.39 -9.00
C GLY A 41 -5.18 0.32 -7.63
N GLU A 42 -5.45 -0.91 -7.18
CA GLU A 42 -5.93 -1.17 -5.82
C GLU A 42 -4.88 -0.75 -4.79
N LEU A 43 -3.60 -1.14 -4.93
CA LEU A 43 -2.53 -0.80 -3.99
C LEU A 43 -2.57 0.70 -3.63
N TYR A 44 -2.43 1.58 -4.61
CA TYR A 44 -2.31 3.02 -4.32
C TYR A 44 -3.58 3.67 -3.79
N SER A 45 -4.74 3.12 -4.17
CA SER A 45 -6.02 3.53 -3.60
C SER A 45 -6.13 3.14 -2.11
N VAL A 46 -5.64 1.95 -1.76
CA VAL A 46 -5.57 1.44 -0.39
C VAL A 46 -4.59 2.23 0.45
N LEU A 47 -3.38 2.48 -0.07
CA LEU A 47 -2.33 3.17 0.66
C LEU A 47 -2.82 4.51 1.21
N ARG A 48 -3.60 5.27 0.41
CA ARG A 48 -4.21 6.53 0.86
C ARG A 48 -5.09 6.36 2.11
N GLU A 49 -5.93 5.34 2.16
CA GLU A 49 -6.77 5.05 3.33
C GLU A 49 -5.92 4.57 4.52
N ASP A 50 -4.88 3.79 4.23
CA ASP A 50 -4.00 3.18 5.23
C ASP A 50 -3.15 4.22 5.95
N VAL A 51 -2.70 5.29 5.28
CA VAL A 51 -1.99 6.41 5.93
C VAL A 51 -2.75 6.84 7.18
N TRP A 52 -4.01 7.25 7.03
CA TRP A 52 -4.77 7.87 8.11
C TRP A 52 -5.11 6.88 9.21
N ARG A 53 -5.45 5.63 8.83
CA ARG A 53 -5.86 4.61 9.79
C ARG A 53 -4.69 4.06 10.59
N VAL A 54 -3.55 3.83 9.95
CA VAL A 54 -2.38 3.20 10.58
C VAL A 54 -1.52 4.24 11.28
N ALA A 55 -1.28 5.41 10.66
CA ALA A 55 -0.49 6.47 11.29
C ALA A 55 -1.17 6.99 12.58
N GLY A 56 -2.50 6.96 12.67
CA GLY A 56 -3.24 7.33 13.87
C GLY A 56 -3.16 6.32 15.03
N SER A 57 -2.65 5.11 14.80
CA SER A 57 -2.62 4.06 15.82
C SER A 57 -1.62 4.37 16.94
N ARG A 58 -1.92 3.93 18.16
CA ARG A 58 -0.99 3.98 19.30
C ARG A 58 -0.37 2.60 19.45
N GLY A 59 0.95 2.49 19.31
CA GLY A 59 1.68 1.23 19.43
C GLY A 59 1.78 0.44 18.12
N VAL A 60 1.77 -0.89 18.22
CA VAL A 60 1.88 -1.80 17.08
C VAL A 60 0.50 -1.94 16.41
N PHE A 61 0.44 -1.73 15.10
CA PHE A 61 -0.74 -1.99 14.30
C PHE A 61 -0.80 -3.48 13.92
N GLU A 62 -1.79 -4.22 14.43
CA GLU A 62 -1.99 -5.63 14.06
C GLU A 62 -2.87 -5.76 12.81
N ALA A 63 -2.29 -6.35 11.76
CA ALA A 63 -2.93 -6.61 10.48
C ALA A 63 -3.22 -8.11 10.32
N CYS A 64 -4.45 -8.51 10.62
CA CYS A 64 -4.86 -9.91 10.62
C CYS A 64 -5.62 -10.28 9.33
N PHE A 65 -5.16 -11.32 8.64
CA PHE A 65 -5.73 -11.79 7.38
C PHE A 65 -5.93 -13.31 7.38
N SER A 66 -6.81 -13.76 6.51
CA SER A 66 -6.88 -15.16 6.12
C SER A 66 -6.96 -15.28 4.60
N GLY A 67 -6.35 -16.33 4.05
CA GLY A 67 -6.30 -16.59 2.61
C GLY A 67 -6.45 -18.07 2.31
N GLU A 68 -7.22 -18.40 1.27
CA GLU A 68 -7.29 -19.76 0.76
C GLU A 68 -6.11 -20.01 -0.19
N VAL A 69 -5.34 -21.05 0.10
CA VAL A 69 -4.22 -21.52 -0.72
C VAL A 69 -4.16 -23.05 -0.68
N ARG A 70 -3.44 -23.64 -1.63
CA ARG A 70 -3.10 -25.07 -1.59
C ARG A 70 -1.87 -25.19 -0.70
N LEU A 71 -1.99 -25.80 0.47
CA LEU A 71 -0.87 -26.02 1.40
C LEU A 71 -0.18 -27.36 1.18
N PHE A 72 -0.83 -28.29 0.47
CA PHE A 72 -0.31 -29.64 0.25
C PHE A 72 -0.30 -29.99 -1.23
N ASP A 73 0.70 -30.74 -1.66
CA ASP A 73 0.59 -31.46 -2.91
C ASP A 73 -0.46 -32.56 -2.75
N TYR A 74 -1.51 -32.55 -3.58
CA TYR A 74 -2.63 -33.49 -3.40
C TYR A 74 -2.35 -34.89 -3.96
N PHE A 75 -1.25 -35.07 -4.71
CA PHE A 75 -0.81 -36.37 -5.20
C PHE A 75 0.18 -37.03 -4.24
N THR A 76 1.14 -36.27 -3.70
CA THR A 76 2.14 -36.81 -2.78
C THR A 76 1.74 -36.69 -1.30
N GLY A 77 0.83 -35.78 -0.97
CA GLY A 77 0.45 -35.45 0.41
C GLY A 77 1.48 -34.60 1.15
N GLU A 78 2.56 -34.18 0.47
CA GLU A 78 3.62 -33.37 1.06
C GLU A 78 3.21 -31.91 1.24
N GLU A 79 3.68 -31.27 2.30
CA GLU A 79 3.41 -29.85 2.54
C GLU A 79 4.23 -28.97 1.57
N LEU A 80 3.56 -28.02 0.94
CA LEU A 80 4.17 -27.08 0.02
C LEU A 80 4.94 -25.99 0.80
N PRO A 81 6.11 -25.56 0.30
CA PRO A 81 6.88 -24.51 0.95
C PRO A 81 6.11 -23.18 0.92
N VAL A 82 6.08 -22.51 2.07
CA VAL A 82 5.51 -21.18 2.24
C VAL A 82 6.64 -20.17 2.39
N GLU A 83 6.79 -19.29 1.40
CA GLU A 83 7.72 -18.17 1.44
C GLU A 83 7.01 -16.90 1.91
N VAL A 84 7.64 -16.17 2.83
CA VAL A 84 7.13 -14.89 3.33
C VAL A 84 8.21 -13.84 3.16
N ARG A 85 7.86 -12.71 2.54
CA ARG A 85 8.75 -11.57 2.35
C ARG A 85 8.05 -10.28 2.74
N LEU A 86 8.84 -9.33 3.23
CA LEU A 86 8.38 -7.97 3.44
C LEU A 86 8.88 -7.09 2.31
N LEU A 87 7.94 -6.48 1.60
CA LEU A 87 8.19 -5.49 0.55
C LEU A 87 7.82 -4.09 1.06
N SER A 88 8.18 -3.09 0.27
CA SER A 88 7.97 -1.69 0.58
C SER A 88 7.29 -0.99 -0.58
N ALA A 89 6.12 -0.42 -0.35
CA ALA A 89 5.47 0.49 -1.30
C ALA A 89 5.70 1.92 -0.85
N GLU A 90 6.00 2.82 -1.77
CA GLU A 90 6.21 4.23 -1.45
C GLU A 90 5.25 5.12 -2.23
N CYS A 91 4.78 6.17 -1.58
CA CYS A 91 4.04 7.23 -2.25
C CYS A 91 4.15 8.54 -1.48
N GLY A 92 3.73 9.64 -2.10
CA GLY A 92 3.85 10.96 -1.50
C GLY A 92 2.67 11.89 -1.77
N TRP A 93 2.55 12.90 -0.92
CA TRP A 93 1.56 13.97 -1.03
C TRP A 93 2.22 15.33 -0.87
N ARG A 94 1.82 16.28 -1.72
CA ARG A 94 2.25 17.68 -1.64
C ARG A 94 1.45 18.44 -0.58
N GLY A 95 2.08 19.39 0.09
CA GLY A 95 1.43 20.36 0.99
C GLY A 95 1.04 19.83 2.37
N TRP A 96 1.06 18.52 2.58
CA TRP A 96 0.95 17.93 3.92
C TRP A 96 2.31 18.03 4.63
N ARG A 97 2.29 18.37 5.91
CA ARG A 97 3.47 18.38 6.78
C ARG A 97 3.20 17.55 8.02
N GLU A 98 3.96 16.49 8.17
CA GLU A 98 3.90 15.55 9.29
C GLU A 98 5.28 15.47 9.96
N LYS A 99 5.29 15.33 11.29
CA LYS A 99 6.54 15.02 11.99
C LYS A 99 6.91 13.57 11.67
N GLY A 100 8.18 13.32 11.36
CA GLY A 100 8.69 11.99 11.07
C GLY A 100 8.24 10.97 12.12
N ARG A 101 7.60 9.88 11.68
CA ARG A 101 7.05 8.85 12.56
C ARG A 101 7.12 7.48 11.91
N GLY A 102 7.53 6.49 12.70
CA GLY A 102 7.40 5.07 12.39
C GLY A 102 6.27 4.44 13.18
N VAL A 103 5.42 3.67 12.51
CA VAL A 103 4.39 2.82 13.15
C VAL A 103 4.72 1.37 12.84
N PRO A 104 5.06 0.54 13.85
CA PRO A 104 5.27 -0.89 13.64
C PRO A 104 3.97 -1.55 13.18
N VAL A 105 4.06 -2.38 12.14
CA VAL A 105 2.94 -3.15 11.60
C VAL A 105 3.28 -4.64 11.72
N ARG A 106 2.43 -5.41 12.38
CA ARG A 106 2.56 -6.87 12.49
C ARG A 106 1.48 -7.53 11.64
N PHE A 107 1.89 -8.25 10.61
CA PHE A 107 1.01 -9.06 9.78
C PHE A 107 0.88 -10.45 10.39
N LYS A 108 -0.36 -10.89 10.60
CA LYS A 108 -0.72 -12.26 10.97
C LYS A 108 -1.61 -12.84 9.88
N VAL A 109 -1.11 -13.79 9.11
CA VAL A 109 -1.83 -14.35 7.96
C VAL A 109 -2.10 -15.83 8.19
N VAL A 110 -3.38 -16.20 8.25
CA VAL A 110 -3.83 -17.58 8.34
C VAL A 110 -4.11 -18.11 6.94
N LEU A 111 -3.25 -19.01 6.47
CA LEU A 111 -3.40 -19.73 5.21
C LEU A 111 -4.29 -20.96 5.43
N ARG A 112 -5.27 -21.18 4.56
CA ARG A 112 -6.26 -22.25 4.70
C ARG A 112 -6.28 -23.13 3.47
N ASP A 113 -6.05 -24.43 3.68
CA ASP A 113 -6.27 -25.46 2.67
C ASP A 113 -7.70 -25.95 2.72
N ARG A 114 -8.46 -25.71 1.66
CA ARG A 114 -9.88 -26.05 1.59
C ARG A 114 -10.11 -27.56 1.50
N LEU A 115 -9.22 -28.30 0.85
CA LEU A 115 -9.41 -29.72 0.60
C LEU A 115 -9.06 -30.53 1.86
N TRP A 116 -7.94 -30.21 2.48
CA TRP A 116 -7.43 -30.94 3.65
C TRP A 116 -7.89 -30.34 4.99
N ARG A 117 -8.59 -29.19 4.97
CA ARG A 117 -9.07 -28.46 6.16
C ARG A 117 -7.94 -28.17 7.15
N ARG A 118 -6.75 -27.89 6.63
CA ARG A 118 -5.56 -27.53 7.41
C ARG A 118 -5.33 -26.04 7.34
N GLU A 119 -4.76 -25.50 8.42
CA GLU A 119 -4.38 -24.10 8.51
C GLU A 119 -2.89 -23.98 8.80
N ARG A 120 -2.28 -22.92 8.30
CA ARG A 120 -0.91 -22.52 8.63
C ARG A 120 -0.88 -21.02 8.89
N GLU A 121 -0.34 -20.64 10.03
CA GLU A 121 -0.14 -19.24 10.38
C GLU A 121 1.25 -18.78 9.95
N VAL A 122 1.33 -17.59 9.37
CA VAL A 122 2.59 -16.91 9.14
C VAL A 122 2.54 -15.50 9.69
N GLU A 123 3.63 -15.09 10.32
CA GLU A 123 3.80 -13.74 10.84
C GLU A 123 4.99 -13.04 10.17
N VAL A 124 4.81 -11.76 9.85
CA VAL A 124 5.90 -10.89 9.40
C VAL A 124 5.64 -9.48 9.93
N SER A 125 6.70 -8.77 10.30
CA SER A 125 6.58 -7.40 10.83
C SER A 125 7.36 -6.43 9.98
N GLY A 126 6.83 -5.22 9.84
CA GLY A 126 7.45 -4.10 9.14
C GLY A 126 7.17 -2.78 9.85
N VAL A 127 7.57 -1.68 9.23
CA VAL A 127 7.31 -0.34 9.75
C VAL A 127 6.68 0.50 8.65
N LEU A 128 5.57 1.15 8.98
CA LEU A 128 5.05 2.25 8.18
C LEU A 128 5.79 3.53 8.58
N GLU A 129 6.47 4.15 7.63
CA GLU A 129 7.25 5.36 7.85
C GLU A 129 6.54 6.54 7.18
N VAL A 130 6.28 7.60 7.93
CA VAL A 130 5.77 8.88 7.42
C VAL A 130 6.79 9.94 7.73
N TYR A 131 7.21 10.73 6.75
CA TYR A 131 8.06 11.89 6.99
C TYR A 131 7.86 12.96 5.92
N SER A 132 8.03 14.22 6.32
CA SER A 132 7.99 15.33 5.38
C SER A 132 9.38 15.85 5.08
N THR A 133 9.60 16.19 3.81
CA THR A 133 10.82 16.79 3.32
C THR A 133 10.49 17.90 2.32
N ARG A 134 11.51 18.68 1.94
CA ARG A 134 11.38 19.63 0.83
C ARG A 134 11.65 18.89 -0.47
N ALA A 135 10.77 19.12 -1.45
CA ALA A 135 10.88 18.56 -2.78
C ALA A 135 10.85 19.68 -3.81
N GLU A 136 11.64 19.52 -4.87
CA GLU A 136 11.49 20.34 -6.07
C GLU A 136 10.30 19.78 -6.86
N VAL A 137 9.30 20.61 -7.10
CA VAL A 137 8.08 20.24 -7.83
C VAL A 137 8.10 20.95 -9.18
N ARG A 138 7.83 20.19 -10.24
CA ARG A 138 7.75 20.66 -11.62
C ARG A 138 6.41 20.27 -12.21
N VAL A 139 5.78 21.21 -12.92
CA VAL A 139 4.57 20.93 -13.70
C VAL A 139 4.94 20.86 -15.17
N LEU A 140 4.61 19.74 -15.81
CA LEU A 140 4.89 19.48 -17.21
C LEU A 140 3.59 19.16 -17.95
N PRO A 141 3.48 19.43 -19.25
CA PRO A 141 2.37 18.93 -20.04
C PRO A 141 2.33 17.39 -20.01
N SER A 142 1.12 16.82 -19.97
CA SER A 142 0.95 15.36 -19.98
C SER A 142 1.37 14.76 -21.33
N PRO A 143 2.14 13.66 -21.38
CA PRO A 143 2.44 12.99 -22.63
C PRO A 143 1.16 12.35 -23.22
N GLY A 144 0.64 12.90 -24.32
CA GLY A 144 -0.41 12.26 -25.12
C GLY A 144 -1.87 12.68 -24.85
N GLY A 145 -2.15 13.82 -24.20
CA GLY A 145 -3.53 14.29 -24.04
C GLY A 145 -3.73 15.58 -23.26
N LEU A 146 -4.99 15.91 -22.95
CA LEU A 146 -5.39 17.04 -22.08
C LEU A 146 -5.07 16.73 -20.62
N GLY A 147 -4.23 17.56 -19.99
CA GLY A 147 -3.85 17.46 -18.59
C GLY A 147 -2.41 17.87 -18.34
N TYR A 148 -1.96 17.78 -17.09
CA TYR A 148 -0.59 18.05 -16.70
C TYR A 148 -0.05 16.94 -15.80
N ARG A 149 1.26 16.75 -15.85
CA ARG A 149 2.01 15.85 -15.00
C ARG A 149 2.80 16.68 -14.01
N GLU A 150 2.60 16.41 -12.74
CA GLU A 150 3.48 16.92 -11.69
C GLU A 150 4.60 15.91 -11.44
N GLU A 151 5.82 16.40 -11.37
CA GLU A 151 6.99 15.63 -10.95
C GLU A 151 7.53 16.24 -9.66
N ALA A 152 7.79 15.40 -8.65
CA ALA A 152 8.45 15.78 -7.41
C ALA A 152 9.80 15.05 -7.34
N LEU A 153 10.88 15.82 -7.20
CA LEU A 153 12.24 15.31 -7.00
C LEU A 153 12.57 15.34 -5.51
N VAL A 154 12.78 14.16 -4.94
CA VAL A 154 13.09 13.98 -3.52
C VAL A 154 14.35 13.14 -3.38
N GLY A 155 15.43 13.73 -2.88
CA GLY A 155 16.69 13.01 -2.67
C GLY A 155 17.22 12.31 -3.93
N GLY A 156 17.04 12.92 -5.10
CA GLY A 156 17.44 12.35 -6.40
C GLY A 156 16.45 11.32 -6.99
N ARG A 157 15.37 10.98 -6.29
CA ARG A 157 14.31 10.08 -6.78
C ARG A 157 13.13 10.87 -7.33
N LYS A 158 12.58 10.40 -8.45
CA LYS A 158 11.44 11.04 -9.12
C LYS A 158 10.14 10.38 -8.70
N PHE A 159 9.21 11.19 -8.23
CA PHE A 159 7.83 10.82 -7.98
C PHE A 159 6.91 11.56 -8.95
N VAL A 160 5.90 10.90 -9.49
CA VAL A 160 5.04 11.46 -10.52
C VAL A 160 3.56 11.35 -10.15
N ARG A 161 2.79 12.33 -10.60
CA ARG A 161 1.34 12.33 -10.54
C ARG A 161 0.77 12.90 -11.84
N THR A 162 -0.17 12.20 -12.45
CA THR A 162 -0.82 12.66 -13.68
C THR A 162 -2.20 13.19 -13.34
N LEU A 163 -2.42 14.48 -13.60
CA LEU A 163 -3.70 15.15 -13.38
C LEU A 163 -4.40 15.29 -14.73
N SER A 164 -5.41 14.44 -14.94
CA SER A 164 -6.32 14.48 -16.09
C SER A 164 -7.69 15.01 -15.66
N LEU A 165 -8.61 15.21 -16.61
CA LEU A 165 -10.00 15.62 -16.33
C LEU A 165 -10.74 14.72 -15.34
N PHE A 166 -10.28 13.47 -15.17
CA PHE A 166 -10.88 12.48 -14.28
C PHE A 166 -10.03 12.16 -13.05
N ALA A 167 -8.87 12.82 -12.90
CA ALA A 167 -7.99 12.58 -11.77
C ALA A 167 -8.56 13.23 -10.50
N ALA A 168 -8.54 12.51 -9.39
CA ALA A 168 -8.89 13.10 -8.11
C ALA A 168 -7.76 14.04 -7.66
N THR A 169 -8.12 15.22 -7.16
CA THR A 169 -7.16 16.26 -6.71
C THR A 169 -6.18 15.79 -5.62
N ASN A 170 -6.50 14.70 -4.93
CA ASN A 170 -5.75 14.12 -3.82
C ASN A 170 -5.09 12.76 -4.17
N GLU A 171 -4.91 12.46 -5.45
CA GLU A 171 -4.12 11.29 -5.85
C GLU A 171 -2.67 11.42 -5.34
N PRO A 172 -2.09 10.31 -4.86
CA PRO A 172 -0.70 10.30 -4.42
C PRO A 172 0.24 10.42 -5.62
N PHE A 173 1.41 11.00 -5.36
CA PHE A 173 2.57 10.82 -6.21
C PHE A 173 3.16 9.43 -6.00
N THR A 174 3.51 8.73 -7.07
CA THR A 174 4.14 7.40 -7.01
C THR A 174 5.56 7.45 -7.59
N PRO A 175 6.48 6.59 -7.15
CA PRO A 175 7.82 6.52 -7.72
C PRO A 175 7.75 6.24 -9.24
N TRP A 176 8.56 6.95 -10.01
CA TRP A 176 8.69 6.69 -11.44
C TRP A 176 9.25 5.28 -11.69
N ASP A 177 10.29 4.93 -10.94
CA ASP A 177 10.95 3.62 -10.95
C ASP A 177 10.49 2.80 -9.74
N ASP A 178 9.25 2.33 -9.78
CA ASP A 178 8.68 1.54 -8.69
C ASP A 178 8.91 0.04 -8.91
N ASP A 179 9.87 -0.52 -8.15
CA ASP A 179 10.23 -1.94 -8.18
C ASP A 179 9.07 -2.86 -7.80
N LEU A 180 8.26 -2.46 -6.83
CA LEU A 180 7.08 -3.21 -6.42
C LEU A 180 6.01 -3.19 -7.52
N ALA A 181 5.88 -2.06 -8.24
CA ALA A 181 5.01 -1.97 -9.41
C ALA A 181 5.49 -2.85 -10.56
N ARG A 182 6.80 -2.93 -10.79
CA ARG A 182 7.35 -3.86 -11.77
C ARG A 182 7.06 -5.31 -11.38
N GLU A 183 7.35 -5.69 -10.14
CA GLU A 183 7.10 -7.05 -9.63
C GLU A 183 5.61 -7.43 -9.68
N LEU A 184 4.71 -6.52 -9.28
CA LEU A 184 3.27 -6.75 -9.37
C LEU A 184 2.77 -6.86 -10.81
N ARG A 185 3.32 -6.09 -11.77
CA ARG A 185 2.96 -6.21 -13.19
C ARG A 185 3.40 -7.56 -13.75
N GLU A 186 4.63 -7.98 -13.48
CA GLU A 186 5.16 -9.27 -13.93
C GLU A 186 4.29 -10.43 -13.41
N GLN A 187 3.90 -10.38 -12.13
CA GLN A 187 3.04 -11.40 -11.54
C GLN A 187 1.59 -11.39 -12.02
N LEU A 188 1.05 -10.24 -12.46
CA LEU A 188 -0.28 -10.16 -13.05
C LEU A 188 -0.28 -10.56 -14.53
N SER A 189 0.82 -10.32 -15.24
CA SER A 189 1.00 -10.72 -16.65
C SER A 189 1.18 -12.22 -16.86
N SER A 190 1.55 -12.98 -15.81
CA SER A 190 1.64 -14.45 -15.85
C SER A 190 0.27 -15.16 -15.80
N GLY A 191 -0.84 -14.41 -15.78
CA GLY A 191 -2.13 -14.87 -16.30
C GLY A 191 -2.96 -15.82 -15.41
N LYS A 192 -2.73 -15.88 -14.09
CA LYS A 192 -3.59 -16.67 -13.18
C LYS A 192 -4.40 -15.77 -12.25
N PRO A 193 -5.73 -15.98 -12.13
CA PRO A 193 -6.57 -15.18 -11.25
C PRO A 193 -6.14 -15.37 -9.80
N ALA A 194 -5.98 -14.24 -9.09
CA ALA A 194 -5.67 -14.25 -7.67
C ALA A 194 -6.73 -15.05 -6.88
N PRO A 195 -6.34 -15.99 -6.00
CA PRO A 195 -7.32 -16.79 -5.25
C PRO A 195 -8.20 -15.88 -4.39
N ARG A 196 -9.49 -16.18 -4.20
CA ARG A 196 -10.39 -15.33 -3.40
C ARG A 196 -10.11 -15.50 -1.90
N ALA A 197 -9.98 -14.39 -1.18
CA ALA A 197 -9.92 -14.39 0.29
C ALA A 197 -11.09 -13.59 0.86
N LYS A 198 -11.73 -14.12 1.91
CA LYS A 198 -12.77 -13.41 2.67
C LYS A 198 -12.14 -12.78 3.90
N ARG A 199 -12.48 -11.52 4.19
CA ARG A 199 -12.15 -10.87 5.47
C ARG A 199 -12.75 -11.68 6.61
N GLY A 200 -11.92 -12.15 7.55
CA GLY A 200 -12.42 -12.75 8.79
C GLY A 200 -13.30 -11.74 9.54
N LYS A 201 -14.58 -12.06 9.72
CA LYS A 201 -15.46 -11.32 10.64
C LYS A 201 -15.04 -11.71 12.06
N ARG A 202 -14.51 -10.75 12.82
CA ARG A 202 -14.53 -10.82 14.29
C ARG A 202 -15.37 -9.66 14.82
N GLU A 203 -16.08 -9.93 15.89
CA GLU A 203 -17.03 -9.03 16.56
C GLU A 203 -16.42 -7.65 16.78
N ARG A 204 -17.23 -6.63 16.46
CA ARG A 204 -16.91 -5.24 16.75
C ARG A 204 -16.86 -5.05 18.26
N THR A 205 -15.69 -5.06 18.86
CA THR A 205 -15.48 -4.26 20.07
C THR A 205 -15.38 -2.81 19.62
N LEU A 206 -16.50 -2.08 19.75
CA LEU A 206 -16.58 -0.63 19.66
C LEU A 206 -15.71 -0.02 20.77
N SER A 207 -14.42 0.12 20.51
CA SER A 207 -13.48 0.84 21.37
C SER A 207 -12.74 1.84 20.50
N GLY A 208 -13.37 2.98 20.28
CA GLY A 208 -12.79 4.08 19.50
C GLY A 208 -13.85 5.00 18.94
N TYR A 209 -14.72 5.53 19.79
CA TYR A 209 -15.43 6.76 19.45
C TYR A 209 -14.36 7.83 19.21
N ILE A 210 -14.26 8.30 17.97
CA ILE A 210 -13.63 9.58 17.68
C ILE A 210 -14.59 10.62 18.27
N ASP A 211 -14.14 11.28 19.33
CA ASP A 211 -14.82 12.44 19.87
C ASP A 211 -14.68 13.59 18.86
N LEU A 212 -15.76 13.86 18.13
CA LEU A 212 -15.86 14.96 17.17
C LEU A 212 -15.90 16.33 17.87
N GLY A 213 -15.90 16.39 19.22
CA GLY A 213 -15.81 17.61 20.00
C GLY A 213 -14.51 18.40 19.80
N PHE A 214 -13.47 17.81 19.22
CA PHE A 214 -12.20 18.50 18.95
C PHE A 214 -12.28 19.52 17.80
N PHE A 215 -13.29 19.47 16.94
CA PHE A 215 -13.42 20.36 15.77
C PHE A 215 -14.34 21.57 15.95
N LEU A 216 -14.86 21.84 17.16
CA LEU A 216 -15.79 22.95 17.41
C LEU A 216 -15.28 24.01 18.40
N ARG A 217 -13.97 24.10 18.64
CA ARG A 217 -13.38 25.26 19.32
C ARG A 217 -12.12 25.73 18.58
N GLY A 218 -12.28 26.81 17.83
CA GLY A 218 -11.24 27.52 17.10
C GLY A 218 -11.88 28.54 16.17
#